data_AF-A0A1V3FJL6-F1
#
_entry.id   AF-A0A1V3FJL6-F1
#
_cell.length_a   1.000
_cell.length_b   1.000
_cell.length_c   1.000
_cell.angle_alpha   90.00
_cell.angle_beta   90.00
_cell.angle_gamma   90.00
#
_symmetry.space_group_name_H-M   'P 1'
#
loop_
_entity.id
_entity.type
_entity.pdbx_description
1 polymer ?
#
loop_
_entity_poly.entity_id
_entity_poly.type
_entity_poly.pdbx_seq_one_letter_code
_entity_poly.pdbx_strand_id
1 'polypeptide(L)'
;MHPDDAPIPDLTWLDSAGSTQDELLARLDRAGHRHGAAVATADQRAGRGRHSRVWSAAPGAALALSVYLRPESGGVPVSPAHLSWLSLVASAAVAERLAARGVPTHVKWPNDVLATDGRKLCGVLATV
;
A
#
# COMPACT_ATOMS: atom_id res chain seq x y z
N MET A 1 -10.44 4.90 -18.79
CA MET A 1 -10.71 5.56 -17.50
C MET A 1 -9.49 6.42 -17.20
N HIS A 2 -9.64 7.74 -17.16
CA HIS A 2 -8.53 8.61 -16.75
C HIS A 2 -8.24 8.31 -15.26
N PRO A 3 -6.98 8.30 -14.78
CA PRO A 3 -6.69 8.05 -13.38
C PRO A 3 -7.39 9.02 -12.41
N ASP A 4 -7.81 10.19 -12.91
CA ASP A 4 -8.56 11.21 -12.15
C ASP A 4 -10.08 10.95 -12.08
N ASP A 5 -10.60 10.00 -12.87
CA ASP A 5 -12.01 9.58 -12.82
C ASP A 5 -12.25 8.47 -11.79
N ALA A 6 -11.21 7.99 -11.11
CA ALA A 6 -11.35 6.99 -10.06
C ALA A 6 -12.06 7.63 -8.86
N PRO A 7 -13.09 6.97 -8.27
CA PRO A 7 -13.72 7.50 -7.07
C PRO A 7 -12.65 7.73 -6.00
N ILE A 8 -12.69 8.91 -5.37
CA ILE A 8 -11.78 9.25 -4.27
C ILE A 8 -11.95 8.15 -3.21
N PRO A 9 -10.88 7.42 -2.84
CA PRO A 9 -10.99 6.39 -1.84
C PRO A 9 -11.46 6.99 -0.52
N ASP A 10 -12.22 6.23 0.25
CA ASP A 10 -12.54 6.55 1.64
C ASP A 10 -11.22 6.52 2.45
N LEU A 11 -10.51 7.64 2.43
CA LEU A 11 -9.19 7.80 3.01
C LEU A 11 -9.31 8.52 4.35
N THR A 12 -8.84 7.86 5.40
CA THR A 12 -8.61 8.52 6.66
C THR A 12 -7.13 8.80 6.89
N TRP A 13 -6.84 10.06 7.20
CA TRP A 13 -5.54 10.46 7.72
C TRP A 13 -5.47 10.33 9.24
N LEU A 14 -4.36 9.83 9.76
CA LEU A 14 -4.04 9.77 11.18
C LEU A 14 -2.78 10.60 11.44
N ASP A 15 -2.79 11.38 12.52
CA ASP A 15 -1.61 12.15 12.93
C ASP A 15 -0.43 11.24 13.28
N SER A 16 -0.72 10.07 13.87
CA SER A 16 0.25 9.03 14.19
C SER A 16 -0.46 7.68 14.27
N ALA A 17 0.24 6.60 13.96
CA ALA A 17 -0.29 5.24 14.11
C ALA A 17 0.81 4.25 14.52
N GLY A 18 0.42 3.17 15.20
CA GLY A 18 1.29 2.01 15.35
C GLY A 18 1.58 1.40 13.97
N SER A 19 0.54 0.93 13.28
CA SER A 19 0.60 0.37 11.92
C SER A 19 -0.67 0.77 11.18
N THR A 20 -0.55 1.41 10.00
CA THR A 20 -1.73 1.77 9.19
C THR A 20 -2.54 0.54 8.78
N GLN A 21 -1.88 -0.62 8.67
CA GLN A 21 -2.54 -1.87 8.35
C GLN A 21 -3.39 -2.36 9.52
N ASP A 22 -2.87 -2.30 10.74
CA ASP A 22 -3.58 -2.75 11.94
C ASP A 22 -4.77 -1.81 12.22
N GLU A 23 -4.58 -0.50 12.03
CA GLU A 23 -5.64 0.50 12.14
C GLU A 23 -6.75 0.28 11.10
N LEU A 24 -6.39 0.00 9.84
CA LEU A 24 -7.35 -0.29 8.79
C LEU A 24 -8.18 -1.54 9.13
N LEU A 25 -7.54 -2.63 9.54
CA LEU A 25 -8.24 -3.86 9.95
C LEU A 25 -9.24 -3.60 11.08
N ALA A 26 -8.82 -2.92 12.15
CA ALA A 26 -9.69 -2.60 13.28
C ALA A 26 -10.90 -1.74 12.89
N ARG A 27 -10.79 -0.93 11.83
CA ARG A 27 -11.91 -0.12 11.31
C ARG A 27 -12.86 -0.93 10.45
N LEU A 28 -12.32 -1.81 9.61
CA LEU A 28 -13.14 -2.71 8.79
C LEU A 28 -14.03 -3.60 9.69
N ASP A 29 -13.50 -4.06 10.83
CA ASP A 29 -14.26 -4.85 11.81
C ASP A 29 -15.45 -4.07 12.41
N ARG A 30 -15.36 -2.73 12.51
CA ARG A 30 -16.41 -1.87 13.10
C ARG A 30 -17.40 -1.33 12.08
N ALA A 31 -16.90 -0.90 10.92
CA ALA A 31 -17.66 -0.14 9.93
C ALA A 31 -17.99 -0.95 8.66
N GLY A 32 -17.51 -2.20 8.57
CA GLY A 32 -17.70 -3.10 7.45
C GLY A 32 -16.61 -3.01 6.37
N HIS A 33 -16.61 -4.00 5.48
CA HIS A 33 -15.56 -4.24 4.50
C HIS A 33 -15.81 -3.53 3.16
N ARG A 34 -15.69 -2.20 3.16
CA ARG A 34 -15.83 -1.37 1.94
C ARG A 34 -14.55 -1.39 1.11
N HIS A 35 -14.64 -1.89 -0.12
CA HIS A 35 -13.54 -1.84 -1.10
C HIS A 35 -13.02 -0.39 -1.23
N GLY A 36 -11.70 -0.22 -1.20
CA GLY A 36 -11.04 1.07 -1.36
C GLY A 36 -10.90 1.87 -0.06
N ALA A 37 -11.41 1.39 1.08
CA ALA A 37 -11.15 2.01 2.37
C ALA A 37 -9.64 2.05 2.65
N ALA A 38 -9.14 3.21 3.08
CA ALA A 38 -7.72 3.46 3.23
C ALA A 38 -7.40 4.22 4.53
N VAL A 39 -6.23 3.92 5.09
CA VAL A 39 -5.67 4.65 6.24
C VAL A 39 -4.24 5.07 5.90
N ALA A 40 -3.91 6.33 6.18
CA ALA A 40 -2.58 6.87 5.97
C ALA A 40 -2.07 7.67 7.18
N THR A 41 -0.75 7.71 7.33
CA THR A 41 -0.05 8.61 8.27
C THR A 41 1.35 8.93 7.77
N ALA A 42 1.91 10.04 8.24
CA ALA A 42 3.33 10.37 8.09
C ALA A 42 4.18 9.97 9.32
N ASP A 43 3.57 9.43 10.39
CA ASP A 43 4.25 9.01 11.62
C ASP A 43 3.80 7.60 12.03
N GLN A 44 4.38 6.58 11.38
CA GLN A 44 4.13 5.17 11.72
C GLN A 44 5.22 4.63 12.65
N ARG A 45 4.82 4.18 13.85
CA ARG A 45 5.74 3.88 14.97
C ARG A 45 6.00 2.40 15.23
N ALA A 46 5.17 1.52 14.69
CA ALA A 46 5.26 0.06 14.81
C ALA A 46 5.03 -0.60 13.44
N GLY A 47 5.67 -0.03 12.40
CA GLY A 47 5.52 -0.49 11.03
C GLY A 47 5.98 -1.93 10.82
N ARG A 48 5.24 -2.66 9.99
CA ARG A 48 5.51 -4.08 9.69
C ARG A 48 6.15 -4.23 8.32
N GLY A 49 7.17 -5.08 8.24
CA GLY A 49 7.77 -5.57 7.01
C GLY A 49 7.51 -7.06 6.82
N ARG A 50 7.89 -7.58 5.64
CA ARG A 50 7.82 -9.03 5.35
C ARG A 50 8.75 -9.82 6.27
N HIS A 51 8.40 -11.09 6.50
CA HIS A 51 9.18 -12.02 7.33
C HIS A 51 9.48 -11.46 8.74
N SER A 52 8.48 -10.82 9.34
CA SER A 52 8.57 -10.24 10.70
C SER A 52 9.64 -9.16 10.87
N ARG A 53 10.13 -8.58 9.77
CA ARG A 53 11.03 -7.42 9.82
C ARG A 53 10.25 -6.19 10.25
N VAL A 54 10.93 -5.26 10.90
CA VAL A 54 10.37 -3.96 11.25
C VAL A 54 10.50 -3.03 10.03
N TRP A 55 9.46 -2.25 9.77
CA TRP A 55 9.52 -1.11 8.88
C TRP A 55 9.52 0.17 9.70
N SER A 56 10.47 1.06 9.45
CA SER A 56 10.67 2.28 10.23
C SER A 56 11.07 3.44 9.34
N ALA A 57 10.56 4.62 9.65
CA ALA A 57 10.98 5.90 9.10
C ALA A 57 10.90 6.97 10.20
N ALA A 58 11.67 8.06 10.06
CA ALA A 58 11.48 9.22 10.91
C ALA A 58 10.09 9.85 10.65
N PRO A 59 9.44 10.48 11.64
CA PRO A 59 8.19 11.19 11.41
C PRO A 59 8.31 12.21 10.27
N GLY A 60 7.36 12.20 9.34
CA GLY A 60 7.35 13.08 8.16
C GLY A 60 8.26 12.62 7.01
N ALA A 61 9.13 11.64 7.22
CA ALA A 61 10.08 11.19 6.20
C ALA A 61 9.49 10.17 5.20
N ALA A 62 8.35 9.56 5.53
CA ALA A 62 7.68 8.59 4.66
C ALA A 62 6.16 8.65 4.83
N LEU A 63 5.46 8.29 3.76
CA LEU A 63 4.02 8.01 3.79
C LEU A 63 3.80 6.53 4.09
N ALA A 64 3.17 6.22 5.22
CA ALA A 64 2.58 4.92 5.45
C ALA A 64 1.13 4.94 4.96
N LEU A 65 0.74 3.96 4.14
CA LEU A 65 -0.59 3.83 3.56
C LEU A 65 -0.99 2.36 3.53
N SER A 66 -2.21 2.08 3.96
CA SER A 66 -2.85 0.77 3.79
C SER A 66 -4.20 0.95 3.11
N VAL A 67 -4.50 0.07 2.16
CA VAL A 67 -5.74 0.11 1.36
C VAL A 67 -6.37 -1.28 1.38
N TYR A 68 -7.68 -1.33 1.65
CA TYR A 68 -8.43 -2.57 1.61
C TYR A 68 -8.93 -2.83 0.19
N LEU A 69 -8.54 -3.97 -0.37
CA LEU A 69 -8.91 -4.35 -1.73
C LEU A 69 -9.74 -5.63 -1.70
N ARG A 70 -10.79 -5.63 -2.51
CA ARG A 70 -11.59 -6.81 -2.87
C ARG A 70 -11.45 -7.04 -4.37
N PRO A 71 -10.37 -7.71 -4.83
CA PRO A 71 -10.14 -7.91 -6.25
C PRO A 71 -11.15 -8.90 -6.82
N GLU A 72 -11.77 -8.53 -7.94
CA GLU A 72 -12.76 -9.31 -8.66
C GLU A 72 -12.42 -9.36 -10.16
N SER A 73 -12.78 -10.44 -10.83
CA SER A 73 -12.68 -10.62 -12.28
C SER A 73 -14.04 -11.06 -12.81
N GLY A 74 -14.67 -10.22 -13.64
CA GLY A 74 -16.03 -10.49 -14.14
C GLY A 74 -17.10 -10.59 -13.04
N GLY A 75 -16.93 -9.88 -11.92
CA GLY A 75 -17.83 -9.96 -10.75
C GLY A 75 -17.59 -11.17 -9.84
N VAL A 76 -16.54 -11.97 -10.11
CA VAL A 76 -16.17 -13.12 -9.29
C VAL A 76 -14.92 -12.78 -8.48
N PRO A 77 -14.89 -13.04 -7.15
CA PRO A 77 -13.70 -12.84 -6.34
C PRO A 77 -12.48 -13.59 -6.90
N VAL A 78 -11.33 -12.90 -6.94
CA VAL A 78 -10.08 -13.52 -7.38
C VAL A 78 -9.67 -14.61 -6.38
N SER A 79 -9.22 -15.76 -6.92
CA SER A 79 -8.74 -16.89 -6.11
C SER A 79 -7.61 -16.47 -5.13
N PRO A 80 -7.61 -16.99 -3.89
CA PRO A 80 -6.53 -16.75 -2.92
C PRO A 80 -5.13 -17.01 -3.47
N ALA A 81 -4.97 -17.99 -4.37
CA ALA A 81 -3.69 -18.31 -5.01
C ALA A 81 -3.09 -17.13 -5.79
N HIS A 82 -3.94 -16.24 -6.33
CA HIS A 82 -3.52 -15.08 -7.10
C HIS A 82 -3.32 -13.82 -6.25
N LEU A 83 -3.78 -13.80 -5.00
CA LEU A 83 -3.63 -12.63 -4.12
C LEU A 83 -2.16 -12.31 -3.81
N SER A 84 -1.27 -13.30 -3.93
CA SER A 84 0.19 -13.11 -3.82
C SER A 84 0.75 -12.09 -4.83
N TRP A 85 0.08 -11.91 -5.98
CA TRP A 85 0.47 -10.94 -7.00
C TRP A 85 0.18 -9.48 -6.61
N LEU A 86 -0.70 -9.24 -5.62
CA LEU A 86 -1.05 -7.87 -5.21
C LEU A 86 0.15 -7.05 -4.79
N SER A 87 1.13 -7.67 -4.11
CA SER A 87 2.34 -6.97 -3.70
C SER A 87 3.18 -6.49 -4.89
N LEU A 88 3.23 -7.29 -5.97
CA LEU A 88 3.94 -6.93 -7.19
C LEU A 88 3.18 -5.85 -7.97
N VAL A 89 1.86 -6.02 -8.12
CA VAL A 89 0.99 -5.04 -8.82
C VAL A 89 1.04 -3.68 -8.12
N ALA A 90 0.95 -3.65 -6.79
CA ALA A 90 1.06 -2.41 -6.03
C ALA A 90 2.45 -1.77 -6.16
N SER A 91 3.53 -2.57 -6.15
CA SER A 91 4.89 -2.05 -6.37
C SER A 91 5.05 -1.44 -7.76
N ALA A 92 4.50 -2.09 -8.79
CA ALA A 92 4.50 -1.59 -10.16
C ALA A 92 3.71 -0.28 -10.28
N ALA A 93 2.53 -0.20 -9.67
CA ALA A 93 1.71 1.01 -9.65
C ALA A 93 2.43 2.18 -8.98
N VAL A 94 3.11 1.95 -7.86
CA VAL A 94 3.93 2.98 -7.20
C VAL A 94 5.09 3.41 -8.10
N ALA A 95 5.82 2.46 -8.69
CA ALA A 95 6.93 2.76 -9.59
C ALA A 95 6.48 3.60 -10.81
N GLU A 96 5.37 3.23 -11.44
CA GLU A 96 4.78 3.97 -12.56
C GLU A 96 4.41 5.40 -12.16
N ARG A 97 3.78 5.59 -10.98
CA ARG A 97 3.37 6.91 -10.49
C ARG A 97 4.53 7.80 -10.06
N LEU A 98 5.64 7.22 -9.59
CA LEU A 98 6.88 7.93 -9.32
C LEU A 98 7.60 8.32 -10.63
N ALA A 99 7.66 7.40 -11.59
CA ALA A 99 8.25 7.66 -12.91
C ALA A 99 7.52 8.80 -13.65
N ALA A 100 6.18 8.80 -13.61
CA ALA A 100 5.35 9.88 -14.16
C ALA A 100 5.60 11.26 -13.50
N ARG A 101 6.17 11.28 -12.29
CA ARG A 101 6.58 12.50 -11.56
C ARG A 101 8.06 12.84 -11.73
N GLY A 102 8.75 12.21 -12.69
CA GLY A 102 10.16 12.46 -12.97
C GLY A 102 11.10 11.81 -11.96
N VAL A 103 10.66 10.79 -11.21
CA VAL A 103 11.51 9.98 -10.35
C VAL A 103 11.69 8.61 -11.00
N PRO A 104 12.81 8.37 -11.73
CA PRO A 104 13.06 7.08 -12.35
C PRO A 104 13.21 5.99 -11.29
N THR A 105 12.43 4.92 -11.43
CA THR A 105 12.42 3.79 -10.48
C THR A 105 12.31 2.46 -11.19
N HIS A 106 12.62 1.38 -10.48
CA HIS A 106 12.36 0.02 -10.92
C HIS A 106 11.85 -0.84 -9.75
N VAL A 107 11.09 -1.88 -10.08
CA VAL A 107 10.61 -2.85 -9.10
C VAL A 107 11.68 -3.93 -8.90
N LYS A 108 12.18 -4.04 -7.67
CA LYS A 108 12.96 -5.19 -7.22
C LYS A 108 12.00 -6.21 -6.63
N TRP A 109 11.95 -7.38 -7.28
CA TRP A 109 11.08 -8.47 -6.85
C TRP A 109 11.36 -8.86 -5.38
N PRO A 110 10.32 -9.15 -4.58
CA PRO A 110 8.90 -9.19 -4.96
C PRO A 110 8.10 -7.93 -4.65
N ASN A 111 8.66 -6.97 -3.91
CA ASN A 111 7.83 -5.96 -3.24
C ASN A 111 8.53 -4.61 -2.96
N ASP A 112 9.70 -4.39 -3.54
CA ASP A 112 10.49 -3.19 -3.27
C ASP A 112 10.55 -2.30 -4.52
N VAL A 113 10.35 -1.00 -4.35
CA VAL A 113 10.58 0.01 -5.40
C VAL A 113 11.88 0.72 -5.09
N LEU A 114 12.81 0.70 -6.05
CA LEU A 114 14.13 1.27 -5.90
C LEU A 114 14.34 2.44 -6.87
N ALA A 115 15.12 3.41 -6.45
CA ALA A 115 15.71 4.42 -7.32
C ALA A 115 16.76 3.77 -8.26
N THR A 116 17.17 4.51 -9.29
CA THR A 116 18.22 4.07 -10.24
C THR A 116 19.58 3.82 -9.56
N ASP A 117 19.86 4.51 -8.45
CA ASP A 117 21.06 4.31 -7.64
C ASP A 117 20.95 3.13 -6.64
N GLY A 118 19.84 2.39 -6.68
CA GLY A 118 19.60 1.21 -5.84
C GLY A 118 19.05 1.51 -4.45
N ARG A 119 18.87 2.78 -4.06
CA ARG A 119 18.21 3.12 -2.78
C ARG A 119 16.74 2.71 -2.80
N LYS A 120 16.26 2.18 -1.67
CA LYS A 120 14.86 1.80 -1.51
C LYS A 120 13.98 3.01 -1.26
N LEU A 121 12.94 3.18 -2.09
CA LEU A 121 11.97 4.27 -2.01
C LEU A 121 10.64 3.82 -1.41
N CYS A 122 10.22 2.59 -1.71
CA CYS A 122 8.98 2.03 -1.19
C CYS A 122 9.17 0.53 -0.90
N GLY A 123 8.49 0.05 0.13
CA GLY A 123 8.27 -1.38 0.36
C GLY A 123 6.79 -1.64 0.49
N VAL A 124 6.29 -2.64 -0.23
CA VAL A 124 4.89 -3.06 -0.18
C VAL A 124 4.75 -4.28 0.73
N LEU A 125 3.68 -4.31 1.51
CA LEU A 125 3.25 -5.46 2.29
C LEU A 125 1.79 -5.74 1.92
N ALA A 126 1.48 -7.00 1.59
CA ALA A 126 0.12 -7.46 1.36
C ALA A 126 -0.19 -8.57 2.37
N THR A 127 -1.32 -8.45 3.05
CA THR A 127 -1.89 -9.47 3.93
C THR A 127 -3.27 -9.85 3.42
N VAL A 128 -3.58 -11.14 3.46
CA VAL A 128 -4.85 -11.73 3.02
C VAL A 128 -5.69 -12.19 4.21
#